data_AF-A0A9Q0I152-F1
#
_entry.id   AF-A0A9Q0I152-F1
#
_cell.length_a   1.000
_cell.length_b   1.000
_cell.length_c   1.000
_cell.angle_alpha   90.00
_cell.angle_beta   90.00
_cell.angle_gamma   90.00
#
_symmetry.space_group_name_H-M   'P 1'
#
loop_
_entity.id
_entity.type
_entity.pdbx_description
1 polymer ?
#
loop_
_entity_poly.entity_id
_entity_poly.type
_entity_poly.pdbx_seq_one_letter_code
_entity_poly.pdbx_strand_id
1 'polypeptide(L)'
;MVRDALKVMKTTLDKVKGMVEFFHKSTRATEKLKSTQRQMDMPELRLKQDCATRWNSTLYMLKRVLESKDAIISTLALINAHIDALDQEEWEALQETCTVLEPFEQVTVEISSE
;
A
#
# COMPACT_ATOMS: atom_id res chain seq x y z
N MET A 1 -4.63 -11.93 20.39
CA MET A 1 -5.52 -11.07 19.57
C MET A 1 -4.74 -10.11 18.68
N VAL A 2 -4.20 -8.98 19.15
CA VAL A 2 -3.45 -8.04 18.26
C VAL A 2 -2.17 -8.65 17.67
N ARG A 3 -1.39 -9.41 18.47
CA ARG A 3 -0.17 -10.08 18.00
C ARG A 3 -0.42 -11.19 16.96
N ASP A 4 -1.58 -11.84 17.02
CA ASP A 4 -1.94 -12.91 16.09
C ASP A 4 -2.44 -12.32 14.77
N ALA A 5 -3.24 -11.25 14.84
CA ALA A 5 -3.64 -10.45 13.68
C ALA A 5 -2.41 -9.86 12.95
N LEU A 6 -1.42 -9.33 13.68
CA LEU A 6 -0.16 -8.84 13.11
C LEU A 6 0.68 -9.97 12.47
N LYS A 7 0.58 -11.21 12.97
CA LYS A 7 1.27 -12.37 12.40
C LYS A 7 0.68 -12.79 11.06
N VAL A 8 -0.65 -12.80 10.96
CA VAL A 8 -1.38 -13.06 9.70
C VAL A 8 -1.09 -11.95 8.69
N MET A 9 -1.10 -10.71 9.16
CA MET A 9 -0.78 -9.55 8.32
C MET A 9 0.67 -9.49 7.84
N LYS A 10 1.62 -10.12 8.55
CA LYS A 10 3.03 -10.01 8.20
C LYS A 10 3.29 -10.44 6.76
N THR A 11 2.69 -11.56 6.34
CA THR A 11 2.83 -12.07 4.98
C THR A 11 2.22 -11.11 3.95
N THR A 12 1.03 -10.58 4.23
CA THR A 12 0.37 -9.58 3.38
C THR A 12 1.18 -8.29 3.28
N LEU A 13 1.75 -7.82 4.39
CA LEU A 13 2.63 -6.65 4.44
C LEU A 13 3.90 -6.86 3.62
N ASP A 14 4.51 -8.04 3.70
CA ASP A 14 5.70 -8.36 2.92
C ASP A 14 5.39 -8.35 1.41
N LYS A 15 4.23 -8.87 0.99
CA LYS A 15 3.74 -8.75 -0.40
C LYS A 15 3.55 -7.30 -0.83
N VAL A 16 2.89 -6.48 0.01
CA VAL A 16 2.70 -5.04 -0.26
C VAL A 16 4.06 -4.34 -0.42
N LYS A 17 5.01 -4.60 0.48
CA LYS A 17 6.35 -4.01 0.40
C LYS A 17 7.06 -4.42 -0.89
N GLY A 18 6.99 -5.71 -1.27
CA GLY A 18 7.55 -6.20 -2.52
C GLY A 18 6.92 -5.54 -3.75
N MET A 19 5.60 -5.36 -3.74
CA MET A 19 4.88 -4.66 -4.81
C MET A 19 5.31 -3.19 -4.92
N VAL A 20 5.34 -2.46 -3.81
CA VAL A 20 5.78 -1.06 -3.77
C VAL A 20 7.23 -0.94 -4.25
N GLU A 21 8.10 -1.84 -3.80
CA GLU A 21 9.50 -1.89 -4.21
C GLU A 21 9.66 -2.17 -5.72
N PHE A 22 8.86 -3.10 -6.27
CA PHE A 22 8.84 -3.38 -7.70
C PHE A 22 8.56 -2.13 -8.54
N PHE A 23 7.52 -1.37 -8.18
CA PHE A 23 7.20 -0.12 -8.87
C PHE A 23 8.33 0.92 -8.73
N HIS A 24 8.93 1.05 -7.55
CA HIS A 24 10.04 2.00 -7.33
C HIS A 24 11.30 1.64 -8.12
N LYS A 25 11.64 0.35 -8.21
CA LYS A 25 12.83 -0.12 -8.94
C LYS A 25 12.66 -0.03 -10.46
N SER A 26 11.42 -0.09 -10.96
CA SER A 26 11.14 -0.14 -12.38
C SER A 26 10.49 1.16 -12.87
N THR A 27 11.29 2.01 -13.54
CA THR A 27 10.80 3.21 -14.23
C THR A 27 9.66 2.86 -15.19
N ARG A 28 9.79 1.76 -15.94
CA ARG A 28 8.76 1.30 -16.88
C ARG A 28 7.45 0.96 -16.16
N ALA A 29 7.51 0.25 -15.03
CA ALA A 29 6.32 -0.08 -14.25
C ALA A 29 5.67 1.17 -13.64
N THR A 30 6.48 2.10 -13.13
CA THR A 30 5.99 3.39 -12.60
C THR A 30 5.31 4.22 -13.67
N GLU A 31 5.90 4.36 -14.85
CA GLU A 31 5.28 5.13 -15.95
C GLU A 31 4.00 4.45 -16.44
N LYS A 32 3.97 3.11 -16.48
CA LYS A 32 2.74 2.39 -16.81
C LYS A 32 1.67 2.61 -15.75
N LEU A 33 2.00 2.59 -14.46
CA LEU A 33 1.05 2.87 -13.38
C LEU A 33 0.44 4.27 -13.52
N LYS A 34 1.25 5.30 -13.78
CA LYS A 34 0.75 6.66 -14.04
C LYS A 34 -0.18 6.72 -15.25
N SER A 35 0.20 6.05 -16.34
CA SER A 35 -0.64 5.97 -17.54
C SER A 35 -1.98 5.29 -17.23
N THR A 36 -1.98 4.23 -16.43
CA THR A 36 -3.21 3.54 -16.01
C THR A 36 -4.07 4.43 -15.12
N GLN A 37 -3.46 5.15 -14.14
CA GLN A 37 -4.17 6.12 -13.31
C GLN A 37 -4.85 7.21 -14.16
N ARG A 38 -4.14 7.79 -15.14
CA ARG A 38 -4.72 8.75 -16.08
C ARG A 38 -5.89 8.18 -16.89
N GLN A 39 -5.77 6.94 -17.36
CA GLN A 39 -6.84 6.28 -18.13
C GLN A 39 -8.09 5.97 -17.32
N MET A 40 -7.95 5.89 -15.99
CA MET A 40 -9.03 5.64 -15.04
C MET A 40 -9.56 6.91 -14.39
N ASP A 41 -9.14 8.09 -14.86
CA ASP A 41 -9.44 9.39 -14.24
C ASP A 41 -9.06 9.45 -12.75
N MET A 42 -8.04 8.68 -12.34
CA MET A 42 -7.51 8.67 -10.99
C MET A 42 -6.33 9.64 -10.85
N PRO A 43 -6.10 10.19 -9.64
CA PRO A 43 -4.91 10.99 -9.38
C PRO A 43 -3.61 10.20 -9.66
N GLU A 44 -2.63 10.86 -10.27
CA GLU A 44 -1.32 10.26 -10.54
C GLU A 44 -0.48 10.20 -9.27
N LEU A 45 -0.62 9.11 -8.54
CA LEU A 45 0.03 8.92 -7.25
C LEU A 45 1.15 7.90 -7.35
N ARG A 46 2.36 8.30 -6.94
CA ARG A 46 3.41 7.33 -6.64
C ARG A 46 3.06 6.57 -5.36
N LEU A 47 3.40 5.28 -5.34
CA LEU A 47 3.32 4.49 -4.12
C LEU A 47 4.29 5.04 -3.08
N LYS A 48 3.99 4.86 -1.79
CA LYS A 48 4.86 5.29 -0.69
C LYS A 48 5.61 4.08 -0.15
N GLN A 49 6.91 4.19 0.05
CA GLN A 49 7.68 3.14 0.75
C GLN A 49 7.49 3.23 2.26
N ASP A 50 7.47 2.08 2.89
CA ASP A 50 7.57 1.93 4.34
C ASP A 50 8.92 2.46 4.85
N CYS A 51 8.91 3.14 6.00
CA CYS A 51 10.09 3.69 6.65
C CYS A 51 10.15 3.17 8.08
N ALA A 52 10.97 2.14 8.32
CA ALA A 52 10.99 1.41 9.60
C ALA A 52 11.22 2.29 10.84
N THR A 53 11.81 3.48 10.71
CA THR A 53 12.05 4.44 11.81
C THR A 53 10.87 5.36 12.10
N ARG A 54 9.81 5.33 11.28
CA ARG A 54 8.59 6.14 11.45
C ARG A 54 7.40 5.21 11.49
N TRP A 55 6.82 5.06 12.69
CA TRP A 55 5.73 4.12 12.93
C TRP A 55 4.49 4.36 12.02
N ASN A 56 4.23 5.61 11.60
CA ASN A 56 3.16 5.97 10.66
C ASN A 56 3.41 5.61 9.20
N SER A 57 4.66 5.32 8.82
CA SER A 57 5.00 5.13 7.42
C SER A 57 4.34 3.89 6.82
N THR A 58 4.17 2.83 7.61
CA THR A 58 3.42 1.63 7.19
C THR A 58 1.97 2.01 6.90
N LEU A 59 1.29 2.72 7.80
CA LEU A 59 -0.10 3.17 7.60
C LEU A 59 -0.24 4.01 6.32
N TYR A 60 0.66 4.96 6.08
CA TYR A 60 0.63 5.78 4.88
C TYR A 60 0.94 5.02 3.59
N MET A 61 1.82 4.00 3.64
CA MET A 61 2.04 3.09 2.53
C MET A 61 0.77 2.31 2.21
N LEU A 62 0.12 1.72 3.22
CA LEU A 62 -1.10 0.94 3.03
C LEU A 62 -2.24 1.80 2.48
N LYS A 63 -2.48 2.98 3.05
CA LYS A 63 -3.49 3.94 2.56
C LYS A 63 -3.25 4.29 1.08
N ARG A 64 -2.00 4.54 0.69
CA ARG A 64 -1.65 4.86 -0.70
C ARG A 64 -1.86 3.66 -1.65
N VAL A 65 -1.54 2.46 -1.19
CA VAL A 65 -1.75 1.23 -1.97
C VAL A 65 -3.25 0.96 -2.17
N LEU A 66 -4.07 1.17 -1.14
CA LEU A 66 -5.53 1.07 -1.23
C LEU A 66 -6.12 2.13 -2.17
N GLU A 67 -5.67 3.39 -2.06
CA GLU A 67 -6.10 4.50 -2.94
C GLU A 67 -5.77 4.23 -4.42
N SER A 68 -4.72 3.46 -4.70
CA SER A 68 -4.29 3.10 -6.06
C SER A 68 -4.65 1.66 -6.45
N LYS A 69 -5.50 0.95 -5.69
CA LYS A 69 -5.77 -0.48 -5.84
C LYS A 69 -6.10 -0.88 -7.29
N ASP A 70 -7.09 -0.24 -7.90
CA ASP A 70 -7.57 -0.62 -9.24
C ASP A 70 -6.53 -0.37 -10.33
N ALA A 71 -5.81 0.76 -10.23
CA ALA A 71 -4.72 1.09 -11.14
C ALA A 71 -3.53 0.13 -10.98
N ILE A 72 -3.21 -0.29 -9.75
CA ILE A 72 -2.17 -1.29 -9.48
C ILE A 72 -2.56 -2.63 -10.11
N ILE A 73 -3.74 -3.17 -9.78
CA ILE A 73 -4.20 -4.48 -10.28
C ILE A 73 -4.17 -4.49 -11.81
N SER A 74 -4.72 -3.45 -12.43
CA SER A 74 -4.75 -3.33 -13.89
C SER A 74 -3.35 -3.21 -14.48
N THR A 75 -2.46 -2.44 -13.85
CA THR A 75 -1.08 -2.29 -14.32
C THR A 75 -0.30 -3.59 -14.23
N LEU A 76 -0.42 -4.34 -13.13
CA LEU A 76 0.25 -5.63 -12.96
C LEU A 76 -0.21 -6.65 -14.01
N ALA A 77 -1.51 -6.68 -14.31
CA ALA A 77 -2.07 -7.49 -15.38
C ALA A 77 -1.53 -7.09 -16.76
N LEU A 78 -1.52 -5.78 -17.07
CA LEU A 78 -1.06 -5.25 -18.36
C LEU A 78 0.41 -5.51 -18.66
N ILE A 79 1.27 -5.55 -17.64
CA ILE A 79 2.71 -5.81 -17.80
C ILE A 79 3.09 -7.27 -17.53
N ASN A 80 2.12 -8.13 -17.21
CA ASN A 80 2.32 -9.51 -16.81
C ASN A 80 3.40 -9.64 -15.72
N ALA A 81 3.26 -8.84 -14.66
CA ALA A 81 4.26 -8.77 -13.60
C ALA A 81 4.38 -10.12 -12.86
N HIS A 82 5.61 -10.60 -12.69
CA HIS A 82 5.91 -11.78 -11.88
C HIS A 82 6.10 -11.37 -10.40
N ILE A 83 5.05 -10.85 -9.79
CA ILE A 83 5.01 -10.55 -8.35
C ILE A 83 3.80 -11.21 -7.72
N ASP A 84 3.90 -11.51 -6.43
CA ASP A 84 2.77 -12.04 -5.66
C ASP A 84 1.71 -10.94 -5.52
N ALA A 85 0.63 -11.07 -6.30
CA ALA A 85 -0.53 -10.21 -6.18
C ALA A 85 -1.28 -10.53 -4.88
N LEU A 86 -1.95 -9.51 -4.34
CA LEU A 86 -2.85 -9.67 -3.22
C LEU A 86 -4.18 -10.24 -3.69
N ASP A 87 -4.69 -11.24 -2.96
CA ASP A 87 -6.06 -11.71 -3.14
C ASP A 87 -7.09 -10.78 -2.48
N GLN A 88 -8.38 -11.10 -2.63
CA GLN A 88 -9.46 -10.26 -2.10
C GLN A 88 -9.43 -10.16 -0.57
N GLU A 89 -9.20 -11.27 0.14
CA GLU A 89 -9.16 -11.30 1.61
C GLU A 89 -7.99 -10.47 2.13
N GLU A 90 -6.85 -10.52 1.43
CA GLU A 90 -5.69 -9.68 1.73
C GLU A 90 -5.98 -8.19 1.53
N TRP A 91 -6.69 -7.81 0.46
CA TRP A 91 -7.11 -6.42 0.26
C TRP A 91 -8.05 -5.92 1.37
N GLU A 92 -9.00 -6.76 1.79
CA GLU A 92 -9.93 -6.47 2.87
C GLU A 92 -9.20 -6.31 4.21
N ALA A 93 -8.27 -7.22 4.52
CA ALA A 93 -7.43 -7.16 5.71
C ALA A 93 -6.59 -5.87 5.78
N LEU A 94 -6.08 -5.38 4.64
CA LEU A 94 -5.37 -4.09 4.59
C LEU A 94 -6.28 -2.91 4.92
N GLN A 95 -7.52 -2.92 4.44
CA GLN A 95 -8.51 -1.88 4.71
C GLN A 95 -8.91 -1.86 6.19
N GLU A 96 -9.18 -3.03 6.77
CA GLU A 96 -9.48 -3.17 8.20
C GLU A 96 -8.32 -2.67 9.05
N THR A 97 -7.09 -3.04 8.68
CA THR A 97 -5.87 -2.60 9.36
C THR A 97 -5.73 -1.09 9.35
N CYS A 98 -5.93 -0.45 8.20
CA CYS A 98 -5.86 1.01 8.10
C CYS A 98 -6.89 1.67 9.03
N THR A 99 -8.10 1.11 9.08
CA THR A 99 -9.20 1.60 9.92
C THR A 99 -8.87 1.48 11.41
N VAL A 100 -8.27 0.35 11.83
CA VAL A 100 -7.85 0.13 13.22
C VAL A 100 -6.71 1.05 13.61
N LEU A 101 -5.77 1.32 12.70
CA LEU A 101 -4.59 2.15 12.98
C LEU A 101 -4.86 3.66 12.90
N GLU A 102 -5.91 4.09 12.19
CA GLU A 102 -6.29 5.49 12.02
C GLU A 102 -6.48 6.29 13.32
N PRO A 103 -7.21 5.81 14.35
CA PRO A 103 -7.34 6.54 15.61
C PRO A 103 -6.02 6.69 16.36
N PHE A 104 -5.10 5.74 16.23
CA PHE A 104 -3.77 5.84 16.86
C PHE A 104 -2.89 6.89 16.18
N GLU A 105 -3.06 7.08 14.87
CA GLU A 105 -2.39 8.15 14.11
C GLU A 105 -2.83 9.54 14.55
N GLN A 106 -4.13 9.76 14.69
CA GLN A 106 -4.69 11.04 15.14
C GLN A 106 -4.12 11.46 16.51
N VAL A 107 -4.13 10.55 17.50
CA VAL A 107 -3.61 10.82 18.85
C VAL A 107 -2.12 11.19 18.82
N THR A 108 -1.34 10.57 17.95
CA THR A 108 0.11 10.81 17.91
C THR A 108 0.47 12.07 17.13
N VAL A 109 -0.33 12.46 16.14
CA VAL A 109 -0.18 13.74 15.44
C VAL A 109 -0.46 14.90 16.40
N GLU A 110 -1.49 14.78 17.25
CA GLU A 110 -1.82 15.80 18.27
C GLU A 110 -0.71 15.98 19.32
N ILE A 111 -0.07 14.89 19.77
CA ILE A 111 1.01 14.94 20.78
C ILE A 111 2.35 15.41 20.19
N SER A 112 2.59 15.20 18.89
CA SER A 112 3.85 15.62 18.24
C SER A 112 3.83 17.07 17.72
N SER A 113 2.71 17.79 17.91
CA SER A 113 2.54 19.20 17.57
C SER A 113 2.76 20.18 18.74
N GLU A 114 3.35 19.73 19.85
CA GLU A 114 3.86 20.59 20.94
C GLU A 114 5.35 20.93 20.79
#